data_AF-A0A1W0X9G9-F1
#
_entry.id   AF-A0A1W0X9G9-F1
#
_cell.length_a   1.000
_cell.length_b   1.000
_cell.length_c   1.000
_cell.angle_alpha   90.00
_cell.angle_beta   90.00
_cell.angle_gamma   90.00
#
_symmetry.space_group_name_H-M   'P 1'
#
loop_
_entity.id
_entity.type
_entity.pdbx_description
1 polymer ?
#
loop_
_entity_poly.entity_id
_entity_poly.type
_entity_poly.pdbx_seq_one_letter_code
_entity_poly.pdbx_strand_id
1 'polypeptide(L)'
;MAGTRNLVAFMAIVLLVRPPQSTITAGTNRMARAVSLSVQNTVGFAPRDILLESLESKTCFEVKSGEVILNTCSFLSPSSSQLFTLKDLDGQHFTISGGGATCLAFGTSANRQGVTPLTASSTGCTTDNAKFYLDNSADGQSFLLRQKGTGKCVTPAATSGANEALKLSACDRNDPRQFFRIFSKSKPRRFAPHPPSCSN
;
A
#
# COMPACT_ATOMS: atom_id res chain seq x y z
N MET A 1 43.45 -26.82 57.81
CA MET A 1 42.94 -25.68 57.02
C MET A 1 43.82 -25.51 55.80
N ALA A 2 43.29 -25.78 54.60
CA ALA A 2 43.70 -25.25 53.30
C ALA A 2 43.02 -26.10 52.22
N GLY A 3 42.09 -25.50 51.48
CA GLY A 3 41.19 -26.16 50.55
C GLY A 3 41.82 -26.48 49.19
N THR A 4 41.55 -27.69 48.72
CA THR A 4 41.75 -28.17 47.35
C THR A 4 40.73 -27.53 46.40
N ARG A 5 41.20 -26.79 45.39
CA ARG A 5 40.38 -26.29 44.28
C ARG A 5 40.34 -27.34 43.17
N ASN A 6 39.16 -27.93 42.93
CA ASN A 6 38.88 -28.74 41.75
C ASN A 6 38.66 -27.83 40.54
N LEU A 7 39.48 -27.99 39.50
CA LEU A 7 39.31 -27.35 38.21
C LEU A 7 38.55 -28.32 37.30
N VAL A 8 37.29 -28.01 36.99
CA VAL A 8 36.48 -28.75 36.01
C VAL A 8 36.81 -28.20 34.62
N ALA A 9 37.49 -29.00 33.80
CA ALA A 9 37.74 -28.69 32.40
C ALA A 9 36.50 -29.07 31.56
N PHE A 10 35.79 -28.06 31.04
CA PHE A 10 34.74 -28.28 30.04
C PHE A 10 35.37 -28.36 28.65
N MET A 11 35.26 -29.53 28.03
CA MET A 11 35.65 -29.81 26.65
C MET A 11 34.54 -29.30 25.72
N ALA A 12 34.77 -28.18 25.04
CA ALA A 12 33.86 -27.67 24.02
C ALA A 12 34.15 -28.35 22.67
N ILE A 13 33.15 -29.08 22.15
CA ILE A 13 33.16 -29.65 20.80
C ILE A 13 32.96 -28.49 19.80
N VAL A 14 34.00 -28.21 19.02
CA VAL A 14 33.95 -27.27 17.89
C VAL A 14 33.43 -28.02 16.66
N LEU A 15 32.15 -27.83 16.34
CA LEU A 15 31.58 -28.21 15.04
C LEU A 15 31.92 -27.13 14.02
N LEU A 16 32.91 -27.41 13.18
CA LEU A 16 33.27 -26.62 12.00
C LEU A 16 32.17 -26.73 10.94
N VAL A 17 31.27 -25.75 10.89
CA VAL A 17 30.45 -25.48 9.70
C VAL A 17 31.09 -24.31 8.97
N ARG A 18 31.70 -24.57 7.81
CA ARG A 18 32.19 -23.52 6.90
C ARG A 18 30.99 -22.78 6.29
N PRO A 19 30.87 -21.44 6.45
CA PRO A 19 29.99 -20.68 5.57
C PRO A 19 30.66 -20.52 4.20
N PRO A 20 29.91 -20.50 3.09
CA PRO A 20 30.44 -20.04 1.81
C PRO A 20 30.86 -18.57 1.94
N GLN A 21 32.10 -18.29 1.53
CA GLN A 21 32.64 -16.96 1.43
C GLN A 21 31.84 -16.15 0.42
N SER A 22 31.10 -15.16 0.90
CA SER A 22 30.63 -14.04 0.09
C SER A 22 31.37 -12.80 0.58
N THR A 23 32.46 -12.45 -0.11
CA THR A 23 33.11 -11.15 0.05
C THR A 23 32.12 -10.05 -0.32
N ILE A 24 31.62 -9.31 0.67
CA ILE A 24 31.01 -8.00 0.48
C ILE A 24 31.68 -7.04 1.43
N THR A 25 32.49 -6.15 0.85
CA THR A 25 33.14 -5.01 1.47
C THR A 25 32.12 -4.19 2.26
N ALA A 26 32.41 -3.97 3.54
CA ALA A 26 31.64 -3.10 4.40
C ALA A 26 31.76 -1.64 3.93
N GLY A 27 30.67 -1.12 3.36
CA GLY A 27 30.39 0.30 3.23
C GLY A 27 29.10 0.59 3.98
N THR A 28 29.23 1.22 5.14
CA THR A 28 28.15 1.78 5.95
C THR A 28 27.10 2.48 5.10
N ASN A 29 25.87 1.97 5.08
CA ASN A 29 24.64 2.77 5.05
C ASN A 29 23.43 1.88 5.31
N ARG A 30 22.57 2.35 6.22
CA ARG A 30 21.28 1.75 6.61
C ARG A 30 20.42 1.49 5.38
N MET A 31 20.49 0.28 4.83
CA MET A 31 19.48 -0.19 3.89
C MET A 31 18.37 -0.87 4.69
N ALA A 32 17.39 -0.07 5.11
CA ALA A 32 16.03 -0.59 5.27
C ALA A 32 15.62 -1.15 3.91
N ARG A 33 15.91 -2.43 3.67
CA ARG A 33 15.43 -3.15 2.49
C ARG A 33 13.92 -3.10 2.54
N ALA A 34 13.35 -2.25 1.69
CA ALA A 34 11.94 -2.26 1.38
C ALA A 34 11.55 -3.70 1.05
N VAL A 35 10.73 -4.28 1.90
CA VAL A 35 10.07 -5.54 1.61
C VAL A 35 9.07 -5.23 0.51
N SER A 36 9.54 -5.35 -0.73
CA SER A 36 8.71 -5.42 -1.93
C SER A 36 7.97 -6.75 -1.86
N LEU A 37 6.92 -6.76 -1.03
CA LEU A 37 5.91 -7.80 -1.03
C LEU A 37 5.10 -7.60 -2.30
N SER A 38 5.32 -8.47 -3.29
CA SER A 38 4.39 -8.69 -4.39
C SER A 38 2.99 -8.90 -3.82
N VAL A 39 2.21 -7.82 -3.74
CA VAL A 39 0.80 -7.82 -3.29
C VAL A 39 -0.04 -8.75 -4.18
N GLN A 40 0.46 -9.08 -5.37
CA GLN A 40 -0.18 -9.94 -6.36
C GLN A 40 -0.27 -11.43 -6.01
N ASN A 41 0.51 -11.97 -5.07
CA ASN A 41 0.57 -13.43 -4.88
C ASN A 41 0.33 -13.96 -3.45
N THR A 42 0.34 -13.10 -2.43
CA THR A 42 0.00 -13.50 -1.05
C THR A 42 -1.45 -13.19 -0.67
N VAL A 43 -2.12 -12.40 -1.49
CA VAL A 43 -3.52 -12.07 -1.32
C VAL A 43 -4.26 -12.75 -2.46
N GLY A 44 -4.99 -13.83 -2.17
CA GLY A 44 -5.73 -14.62 -3.15
C GLY A 44 -6.92 -13.87 -3.75
N PHE A 45 -6.65 -12.72 -4.37
CA PHE A 45 -7.59 -11.91 -5.11
C PHE A 45 -7.87 -12.58 -6.45
N ALA A 46 -9.14 -12.64 -6.85
CA ALA A 46 -9.39 -12.52 -8.27
C ALA A 46 -8.86 -11.13 -8.68
N PRO A 47 -8.18 -10.97 -9.82
CA PRO A 47 -7.55 -9.71 -10.20
C PRO A 47 -8.53 -8.52 -10.24
N ARG A 48 -9.85 -8.78 -10.21
CA ARG A 48 -10.92 -7.79 -10.11
C ARG A 48 -11.64 -7.93 -8.77
N ASP A 49 -12.21 -6.84 -8.30
CA ASP A 49 -13.17 -6.77 -7.18
C ASP A 49 -12.58 -6.37 -5.82
N ILE A 50 -11.72 -5.36 -5.80
CA ILE A 50 -11.38 -4.65 -4.57
C ILE A 50 -12.22 -3.38 -4.36
N LEU A 51 -12.41 -3.02 -3.10
CA LEU A 51 -12.97 -1.74 -2.65
C LEU A 51 -11.89 -0.97 -1.89
N LEU A 52 -11.82 0.35 -2.10
CA LEU A 52 -10.91 1.26 -1.39
C LEU A 52 -11.75 2.15 -0.49
N GLU A 53 -11.64 1.98 0.82
CA GLU A 53 -12.38 2.72 1.85
C GLU A 53 -11.48 3.77 2.50
N SER A 54 -11.94 5.02 2.61
CA SER A 54 -11.36 6.06 3.44
C SER A 54 -11.51 5.73 4.93
N LEU A 55 -10.41 5.77 5.67
CA LEU A 55 -10.41 5.42 7.08
C LEU A 55 -11.22 6.41 7.93
N GLU A 56 -11.16 7.70 7.63
CA GLU A 56 -11.87 8.73 8.39
C GLU A 56 -13.37 8.69 8.11
N SER A 57 -13.76 8.85 6.85
CA SER A 57 -15.15 9.06 6.43
C SER A 57 -15.96 7.77 6.23
N LYS A 58 -15.31 6.60 6.22
CA LYS A 58 -15.93 5.29 5.92
C LYS A 58 -16.64 5.26 4.56
N THR A 59 -16.16 6.06 3.62
CA THR A 59 -16.63 6.14 2.23
C THR A 59 -15.66 5.43 1.30
N CYS A 60 -16.18 4.91 0.20
CA CYS A 60 -15.43 4.15 -0.78
C CYS A 60 -15.19 4.96 -2.05
N PHE A 61 -14.12 4.60 -2.75
CA PHE A 61 -13.84 5.14 -4.08
C PHE A 61 -14.99 4.75 -5.01
N GLU A 62 -15.47 5.72 -5.77
CA GLU A 62 -16.46 5.51 -6.81
C GLU A 62 -16.12 6.35 -8.04
N VAL A 63 -16.16 5.73 -9.22
CA VAL A 63 -16.04 6.44 -10.49
C VAL A 63 -17.40 7.04 -10.87
N LYS A 64 -17.48 8.37 -10.91
CA LYS A 64 -18.67 9.11 -11.33
C LYS A 64 -18.29 10.14 -12.38
N SER A 65 -18.89 10.02 -13.57
CA SER A 65 -18.61 10.91 -14.71
C SER A 65 -17.12 11.03 -15.07
N GLY A 66 -16.34 9.95 -14.89
CA GLY A 66 -14.89 9.92 -15.16
C GLY A 66 -14.00 10.43 -14.02
N GLU A 67 -14.57 11.03 -12.99
CA GLU A 67 -13.85 11.42 -11.77
C GLU A 67 -13.97 10.33 -10.71
N VAL A 68 -12.94 10.22 -9.85
CA VAL A 68 -12.97 9.35 -8.68
C VAL A 68 -13.31 10.20 -7.46
N ILE A 69 -14.44 9.88 -6.86
CA ILE A 69 -14.96 10.52 -5.66
C ILE A 69 -15.01 9.53 -4.51
N LEU A 70 -15.23 10.03 -3.31
CA LEU A 70 -15.66 9.24 -2.17
C LEU A 70 -17.17 9.28 -2.03
N ASN A 71 -17.79 8.11 -1.91
CA ASN A 71 -19.22 7.93 -1.69
C ASN A 71 -19.47 6.76 -0.72
N THR A 72 -20.71 6.55 -0.30
CA THR A 72 -21.08 5.47 0.62
C THR A 72 -20.64 4.10 0.10
N CYS A 73 -19.93 3.33 0.93
CA CYS A 73 -19.51 1.97 0.60
C CYS A 73 -20.71 1.01 0.49
N SER A 74 -20.81 0.26 -0.60
CA SER A 74 -21.84 -0.77 -0.78
C SER A 74 -21.26 -2.19 -0.72
N PHE A 75 -20.71 -2.62 0.41
CA PHE A 75 -19.99 -3.90 0.54
C PHE A 75 -20.79 -5.16 0.17
N LEU A 76 -22.10 -5.20 0.48
CA LEU A 76 -22.95 -6.36 0.20
C LEU A 76 -23.30 -6.50 -1.28
N SER A 77 -23.33 -5.38 -2.00
CA SER A 77 -23.72 -5.32 -3.41
C SER A 77 -23.03 -4.13 -4.09
N PRO A 78 -21.68 -4.15 -4.21
CA PRO A 78 -20.94 -3.01 -4.72
C PRO A 78 -21.27 -2.81 -6.19
N SER A 79 -21.48 -1.56 -6.58
CA SER A 79 -21.66 -1.20 -7.99
C SER A 79 -20.35 -1.44 -8.76
N SER A 80 -20.44 -1.62 -10.07
CA SER A 80 -19.25 -1.72 -10.93
C SER A 80 -18.38 -0.46 -10.88
N SER A 81 -18.96 0.71 -10.56
CA SER A 81 -18.24 1.97 -10.36
C SER A 81 -17.39 2.01 -9.08
N GLN A 82 -17.62 1.10 -8.13
CA GLN A 82 -16.87 0.97 -6.88
C GLN A 82 -15.83 -0.16 -6.91
N LEU A 83 -15.86 -1.02 -7.93
CA LEU A 83 -14.97 -2.18 -8.02
C LEU A 83 -13.71 -1.87 -8.81
N PHE A 84 -12.57 -2.13 -8.17
CA PHE A 84 -11.26 -1.88 -8.74
C PHE A 84 -10.39 -3.14 -8.80
N THR A 85 -9.26 -3.00 -9.46
CA THR A 85 -8.18 -3.97 -9.63
C THR A 85 -6.88 -3.29 -9.23
N LEU A 86 -6.03 -3.99 -8.46
CA LEU A 86 -4.63 -3.59 -8.28
C LEU A 86 -3.76 -4.43 -9.21
N LYS A 87 -3.02 -3.76 -10.08
CA LYS A 87 -2.05 -4.41 -10.96
C LYS A 87 -0.66 -3.94 -10.59
N ASP A 88 0.15 -4.86 -10.08
CA ASP A 88 1.59 -4.65 -9.89
C ASP A 88 2.26 -4.46 -11.25
N LEU A 89 3.23 -3.56 -11.29
CA LEU A 89 3.99 -3.24 -12.48
C LEU A 89 5.45 -3.69 -12.38
N ASP A 90 6.06 -3.52 -11.20
CA ASP A 90 7.51 -3.67 -11.01
C ASP A 90 7.90 -4.10 -9.60
N GLY A 91 6.96 -4.62 -8.80
CA GLY A 91 7.15 -5.04 -7.42
C GLY A 91 7.11 -3.89 -6.41
N GLN A 92 7.15 -2.64 -6.88
CA GLN A 92 7.13 -1.46 -6.00
C GLN A 92 5.91 -0.58 -6.26
N HIS A 93 5.46 -0.49 -7.51
CA HIS A 93 4.35 0.35 -7.93
C HIS A 93 3.22 -0.49 -8.51
N PHE A 94 2.00 0.03 -8.34
CA PHE A 94 0.82 -0.54 -8.96
C PHE A 94 -0.01 0.55 -9.64
N THR A 95 -0.84 0.10 -10.57
CA THR A 95 -1.97 0.88 -11.09
C THR A 95 -3.24 0.39 -10.43
N ILE A 96 -4.13 1.32 -10.11
CA ILE A 96 -5.50 1.02 -9.74
C ILE A 96 -6.34 1.10 -11.01
N SER A 97 -7.17 0.11 -11.30
CA SER A 97 -8.02 0.12 -12.50
C SER A 97 -9.47 -0.14 -12.16
N GLY A 98 -10.38 0.65 -12.73
CA GLY A 98 -11.83 0.45 -12.61
C GLY A 98 -12.36 -0.54 -13.65
N GLY A 99 -13.60 -1.00 -13.49
CA GLY A 99 -14.28 -1.81 -14.49
C GLY A 99 -14.25 -1.14 -15.87
N GLY A 100 -13.72 -1.84 -16.89
CA GLY A 100 -13.63 -1.31 -18.27
C GLY A 100 -12.24 -0.97 -18.80
N ALA A 101 -11.15 -1.44 -18.15
CA ALA A 101 -9.75 -1.26 -18.57
C ALA A 101 -9.20 0.18 -18.47
N THR A 102 -9.85 1.04 -17.69
CA THR A 102 -9.34 2.37 -17.33
C THR A 102 -8.52 2.29 -16.04
N CYS A 103 -7.37 2.94 -16.00
CA CYS A 103 -6.59 3.14 -14.78
C CYS A 103 -6.97 4.45 -14.11
N LEU A 104 -6.72 4.55 -12.81
CA LEU A 104 -6.84 5.80 -12.10
C LEU A 104 -5.56 6.60 -12.28
N ALA A 105 -5.69 7.85 -12.68
CA ALA A 105 -4.57 8.77 -12.87
C ALA A 105 -4.96 10.17 -12.41
N PHE A 106 -4.02 10.85 -11.77
CA PHE A 106 -4.18 12.29 -11.55
C PHE A 106 -3.85 13.04 -12.84
N GLY A 107 -4.65 14.07 -13.14
CA GLY A 107 -4.34 15.00 -14.22
C GLY A 107 -3.01 15.73 -13.98
N THR A 108 -2.50 16.38 -15.02
CA THR A 108 -1.31 17.25 -14.94
C THR A 108 -1.67 18.70 -14.59
N SER A 109 -2.95 19.01 -14.45
CA SER A 109 -3.45 20.36 -14.21
C SER A 109 -4.59 20.35 -13.21
N ALA A 110 -4.61 21.35 -12.35
CA ALA A 110 -5.71 21.55 -11.41
C ALA A 110 -6.96 22.06 -12.13
N ASN A 111 -8.13 21.70 -11.60
CA ASN A 111 -9.41 22.29 -11.99
C ASN A 111 -9.51 23.75 -11.49
N ARG A 112 -10.65 24.40 -11.78
CA ARG A 112 -10.90 25.80 -11.39
C ARG A 112 -10.84 26.04 -9.87
N GLN A 113 -10.98 24.98 -9.08
CA GLN A 113 -10.91 24.98 -7.63
C GLN A 113 -9.48 24.70 -7.10
N GLY A 114 -8.48 24.64 -7.97
CA GLY A 114 -7.09 24.35 -7.58
C GLY A 114 -6.86 22.89 -7.18
N VAL A 115 -7.82 22.01 -7.44
CA VAL A 115 -7.74 20.58 -7.12
C VAL A 115 -7.34 19.82 -8.37
N THR A 116 -6.32 18.97 -8.28
CA THR A 116 -6.03 18.00 -9.34
C THR A 116 -6.79 16.72 -9.02
N PRO A 117 -7.92 16.43 -9.69
CA PRO A 117 -8.74 15.28 -9.35
C PRO A 117 -8.07 13.97 -9.77
N LEU A 118 -8.37 12.91 -9.03
CA LEU A 118 -8.13 11.54 -9.50
C LEU A 118 -9.23 11.19 -10.51
N THR A 119 -8.84 10.70 -11.68
CA THR A 119 -9.77 10.40 -12.77
C THR A 119 -9.56 8.99 -13.30
N ALA A 120 -10.62 8.38 -13.83
CA ALA A 120 -10.52 7.15 -14.59
C ALA A 120 -10.12 7.48 -16.03
N SER A 121 -8.94 7.02 -16.45
CA SER A 121 -8.37 7.29 -17.76
C SER A 121 -8.10 5.99 -18.51
N SER A 122 -8.46 5.95 -19.80
CA SER A 122 -8.02 4.91 -20.73
C SER A 122 -6.62 5.16 -21.29
N THR A 123 -6.11 6.38 -21.12
CA THR A 123 -4.78 6.80 -21.56
C THR A 123 -3.87 7.06 -20.36
N GLY A 124 -2.56 6.85 -20.53
CA GLY A 124 -1.60 7.21 -19.50
C GLY A 124 -1.44 6.22 -18.34
N CYS A 125 -1.96 4.99 -18.45
CA CYS A 125 -1.80 3.95 -17.42
C CYS A 125 -0.36 3.50 -17.18
N THR A 126 0.55 3.84 -18.08
CA THR A 126 1.98 3.57 -17.95
C THR A 126 2.77 4.79 -17.45
N THR A 127 2.12 5.95 -17.31
CA THR A 127 2.76 7.17 -16.80
C THR A 127 2.93 7.11 -15.30
N ASP A 128 3.88 7.87 -14.77
CA ASP A 128 4.09 7.95 -13.33
C ASP A 128 2.92 8.61 -12.59
N ASN A 129 2.00 9.27 -13.30
CA ASN A 129 0.79 9.85 -12.72
C ASN A 129 -0.32 8.83 -12.43
N ALA A 130 -0.22 7.63 -13.03
CA ALA A 130 -1.14 6.50 -12.83
C ALA A 130 -0.55 5.40 -11.93
N LYS A 131 0.68 5.62 -11.41
CA LYS A 131 1.40 4.67 -10.57
C LYS A 131 1.37 5.11 -9.12
N PHE A 132 1.16 4.16 -8.23
CA PHE A 132 1.02 4.38 -6.80
C PHE A 132 1.91 3.46 -5.99
N TYR A 133 2.26 3.90 -4.78
CA TYR A 133 2.81 3.11 -3.69
C TYR A 133 1.74 2.90 -2.61
N LEU A 134 1.78 1.75 -1.95
CA LEU A 134 1.05 1.48 -0.71
C LEU A 134 2.08 1.59 0.40
N ASP A 135 2.07 2.71 1.13
CA ASP A 135 2.89 2.83 2.33
C ASP A 135 2.04 2.35 3.51
N ASN A 136 2.41 1.20 4.10
CA ASN A 136 1.70 0.63 5.24
C ASN A 136 1.72 1.59 6.44
N SER A 137 0.60 1.70 7.13
CA SER A 137 0.56 2.35 8.44
C SER A 137 1.15 1.44 9.53
N ALA A 138 1.38 2.02 10.70
CA ALA A 138 1.82 1.27 11.89
C ALA A 138 0.82 0.19 12.34
N ASP A 139 -0.47 0.33 12.03
CA ASP A 139 -1.49 -0.68 12.33
C ASP A 139 -1.42 -1.92 11.41
N GLY A 140 -0.68 -1.83 10.30
CA GLY A 140 -0.58 -2.85 9.27
C GLY A 140 -1.91 -3.21 8.56
N GLN A 141 -2.98 -2.46 8.81
CA GLN A 141 -4.32 -2.68 8.25
C GLN A 141 -4.81 -1.51 7.37
N SER A 142 -4.16 -0.37 7.47
CA SER A 142 -4.38 0.80 6.62
C SER A 142 -3.10 1.21 5.90
N PHE A 143 -3.24 1.94 4.82
CA PHE A 143 -2.12 2.41 4.01
C PHE A 143 -2.35 3.82 3.52
N LEU A 144 -1.25 4.53 3.31
CA LEU A 144 -1.22 5.75 2.50
C LEU A 144 -1.11 5.34 1.04
N LEU A 145 -1.90 5.99 0.19
CA LEU A 145 -1.80 5.83 -1.25
C LEU A 145 -0.95 6.98 -1.81
N ARG A 146 0.31 6.71 -2.18
CA ARG A 146 1.24 7.75 -2.64
C ARG A 146 1.46 7.67 -4.13
N GLN A 147 1.25 8.76 -4.85
CA GLN A 147 1.46 8.81 -6.30
C GLN A 147 2.95 8.91 -6.63
N LYS A 148 3.41 8.12 -7.61
CA LYS A 148 4.81 8.11 -8.05
C LYS A 148 5.26 9.44 -8.65
N GLY A 149 4.48 10.02 -9.57
CA GLY A 149 4.88 11.22 -10.31
C GLY A 149 5.17 12.44 -9.44
N THR A 150 4.50 12.58 -8.29
CA THR A 150 4.68 13.74 -7.39
C THR A 150 5.24 13.37 -6.02
N GLY A 151 5.25 12.09 -5.64
CA GLY A 151 5.55 11.65 -4.29
C GLY A 151 4.52 12.08 -3.23
N LYS A 152 3.37 12.64 -3.66
CA LYS A 152 2.29 13.12 -2.78
C LYS A 152 1.26 12.03 -2.50
N CYS A 153 0.57 12.15 -1.38
CA CYS A 153 -0.45 11.20 -0.95
C CYS A 153 -1.83 11.61 -1.45
N VAL A 154 -2.66 10.62 -1.74
CA VAL A 154 -4.08 10.80 -2.05
C VAL A 154 -4.81 11.19 -0.77
N THR A 155 -5.58 12.26 -0.87
CA THR A 155 -6.31 12.83 0.26
C THR A 155 -7.68 13.27 -0.21
N PRO A 156 -8.74 13.07 0.59
CA PRO A 156 -10.02 13.71 0.36
C PRO A 156 -9.88 15.23 0.25
N ALA A 157 -10.53 15.81 -0.74
CA ALA A 157 -10.71 17.24 -0.89
C ALA A 157 -12.15 17.57 -0.52
N ALA A 158 -12.33 18.53 0.38
CA ALA A 158 -13.64 19.12 0.60
C ALA A 158 -14.12 19.75 -0.72
N THR A 159 -15.19 19.20 -1.28
CA THR A 159 -15.88 19.75 -2.45
C THR A 159 -17.31 20.14 -2.06
N SER A 160 -17.85 21.17 -2.69
CA SER A 160 -19.24 21.58 -2.48
C SER A 160 -20.19 20.49 -2.98
N GLY A 161 -20.93 19.85 -2.08
CA GLY A 161 -21.89 18.77 -2.38
C GLY A 161 -21.69 17.54 -1.48
N ALA A 162 -22.47 16.48 -1.74
CA ALA A 162 -22.43 15.24 -0.95
C ALA A 162 -21.29 14.26 -1.33
N ASN A 163 -20.42 14.63 -2.28
CA ASN A 163 -19.31 13.79 -2.74
C ASN A 163 -17.99 14.54 -2.52
N GLU A 164 -16.97 13.84 -2.02
CA GLU A 164 -15.63 14.38 -1.83
C GLU A 164 -14.73 13.96 -3.00
N ALA A 165 -14.15 14.93 -3.72
CA ALA A 165 -13.15 14.63 -4.72
C ALA A 165 -11.84 14.18 -4.07
N LEU A 166 -11.02 13.41 -4.79
CA LEU A 166 -9.68 13.05 -4.33
C LEU A 166 -8.62 13.99 -4.92
N LYS A 167 -7.67 14.41 -4.10
CA LYS A 167 -6.54 15.28 -4.49
C LYS A 167 -5.20 14.71 -4.04
N LEU A 168 -4.12 15.35 -4.48
CA LEU A 168 -2.77 15.11 -3.98
C LEU A 168 -2.38 16.18 -2.95
N SER A 169 -1.89 15.74 -1.79
CA SER A 169 -1.28 16.62 -0.78
C SER A 169 0.03 16.02 -0.27
N ALA A 170 0.82 16.81 0.47
CA ALA A 170 1.97 16.27 1.17
C ALA A 170 1.54 15.08 2.04
N CYS A 171 2.34 14.01 2.00
CA CYS A 171 2.09 12.83 2.81
C CYS A 171 2.28 13.16 4.29
N ASP A 172 1.23 12.94 5.08
CA ASP A 172 1.26 13.13 6.53
C ASP A 172 0.76 11.84 7.21
N ARG A 173 1.67 11.18 7.93
CA ARG A 173 1.36 9.94 8.66
C ARG A 173 0.45 10.18 9.87
N ASN A 174 0.23 11.43 10.26
CA ASN A 174 -0.66 11.81 11.34
C ASN A 174 -2.02 12.30 10.83
N ASP A 175 -2.23 12.46 9.51
CA ASP A 175 -3.51 12.86 8.94
C ASP A 175 -4.37 11.61 8.65
N PRO A 176 -5.39 11.30 9.48
CA PRO A 176 -6.21 10.10 9.32
C PRO A 176 -6.94 10.03 7.97
N ARG A 177 -7.10 11.17 7.29
CA ARG A 177 -7.77 11.30 6.00
C ARG A 177 -7.00 10.70 4.85
N GLN A 178 -5.69 10.57 5.01
CA GLN A 178 -4.82 10.02 3.97
C GLN A 178 -4.73 8.50 4.02
N PHE A 179 -5.33 7.88 5.05
CA PHE A 179 -5.33 6.45 5.22
C PHE A 179 -6.54 5.79 4.58
N PHE A 180 -6.27 4.71 3.87
CA PHE A 180 -7.28 3.90 3.22
C PHE A 180 -7.16 2.45 3.65
N ARG A 181 -8.24 1.71 3.45
CA ARG A 181 -8.32 0.26 3.59
C ARG A 181 -8.73 -0.34 2.27
N ILE A 182 -8.17 -1.51 1.96
CA ILE A 182 -8.60 -2.32 0.83
C ILE A 182 -9.54 -3.36 1.41
N PHE A 183 -10.56 -3.73 0.66
CA PHE A 183 -11.38 -4.90 0.94
C PHE A 183 -11.51 -5.72 -0.33
N SER A 184 -11.62 -7.04 -0.19
CA SER A 184 -12.07 -7.90 -1.28
C SER A 184 -13.59 -8.00 -1.25
N LYS A 185 -14.23 -7.94 -2.43
CA LYS A 185 -15.68 -8.19 -2.57
C LYS A 185 -16.08 -9.58 -2.10
N SER A 186 -15.29 -10.61 -2.43
CA SER A 186 -15.60 -12.01 -2.10
C SER A 186 -15.28 -12.36 -0.65
N LYS A 187 -14.40 -11.58 0.00
CA LYS A 187 -14.02 -11.72 1.40
C LYS A 187 -13.93 -10.34 2.03
N PRO A 188 -15.04 -9.77 2.54
CA PRO A 188 -15.04 -8.47 3.20
C PRO A 188 -14.30 -8.47 4.56
N ARG A 189 -13.64 -9.58 4.93
CA ARG A 189 -12.79 -9.61 6.12
C ARG A 189 -11.57 -8.72 5.90
N ARG A 190 -11.35 -7.81 6.85
CA ARG A 190 -10.20 -6.91 6.95
C ARG A 190 -8.90 -7.67 6.73
N PHE A 191 -7.96 -7.06 6.02
CA PHE A 191 -6.57 -7.51 6.06
C PHE A 191 -6.07 -7.37 7.49
N ALA A 192 -5.67 -8.48 8.11
CA ALA A 192 -4.63 -8.40 9.13
C ALA A 192 -3.30 -8.33 8.37
N PRO A 193 -2.32 -7.53 8.83
CA PRO A 193 -0.96 -7.69 8.34
C PRO A 193 -0.53 -9.14 8.54
N HIS A 194 0.40 -9.60 7.70
CA HIS A 194 1.14 -10.82 8.00
C HIS A 194 1.63 -10.74 9.47
N PRO A 195 1.43 -11.79 10.30
CA PRO A 195 2.02 -11.79 11.63
C PRO A 195 3.54 -11.63 11.50
N PRO A 196 4.20 -10.94 12.46
CA PRO A 196 5.65 -10.86 12.50
C PRO A 196 6.19 -12.22 12.92
N SER A 197 6.30 -13.15 11.98
CA SER A 197 6.96 -14.44 12.20
C SER A 197 8.13 -14.57 11.22
N CYS A 198 9.22 -13.87 11.56
CA CYS A 198 10.60 -14.28 11.29
C CYS A 198 11.44 -13.87 12.52
N SER A 199 11.06 -14.39 13.68
CA SER A 199 11.98 -14.66 14.77
C SER A 199 12.34 -16.14 14.69
N ASN A 200 13.55 -16.41 14.21
CA ASN A 200 14.47 -17.44 14.70
C ASN A 200 15.84 -17.18 14.08
#